data_AF-A0A3B8PMV9-F1
#
_entry.id   AF-A0A3B8PMV9-F1
#
_cell.length_a   1.000
_cell.length_b   1.000
_cell.length_c   1.000
_cell.angle_alpha   90.00
_cell.angle_beta   90.00
_cell.angle_gamma   90.00
#
_symmetry.space_group_name_H-M   'P 1'
#
loop_
_entity.id
_entity.type
_entity.pdbx_description
1 polymer ?
#
loop_
_entity_poly.entity_id
_entity_poly.type
_entity_poly.pdbx_seq_one_letter_code
_entity_poly.pdbx_strand_id
1 'polypeptide(L)' 'MHLEPAWLTDGLEALEQGHLIRPRRRVEPLEDGRSRIDGRELVDFSTNDYLGFARDSRLA' A
#
# COMPACT_ATOMS: atom_id res chain seq x y z
N MET A 1 2.87 -18.16 25.17
CA MET A 1 3.81 -17.54 24.21
C MET A 1 3.83 -18.41 22.98
N HIS A 2 3.36 -17.90 21.84
CA HIS A 2 3.52 -18.61 20.58
C HIS A 2 4.93 -18.29 20.08
N LEU A 3 5.77 -19.30 19.87
CA LEU A 3 7.04 -19.14 19.19
C LEU A 3 6.75 -19.19 17.69
N GLU A 4 7.16 -18.15 16.98
CA GLU A 4 7.08 -18.16 15.52
C GLU A 4 8.01 -19.26 14.97
N PRO A 5 7.61 -20.00 13.93
CA PRO A 5 8.46 -21.01 13.32
C PRO A 5 9.78 -20.42 12.79
N ALA A 6 10.89 -21.16 12.91
CA ALA A 6 12.21 -20.72 12.41
C ALA A 6 12.19 -20.33 10.93
N TRP A 7 11.52 -21.13 10.07
CA TRP A 7 11.41 -20.83 8.64
C TRP A 7 10.76 -19.46 8.33
N LEU A 8 9.89 -18.96 9.23
CA LEU A 8 9.25 -17.66 9.06
C LEU A 8 10.21 -16.52 9.41
N THR A 9 10.92 -16.65 10.53
CA THR A 9 11.88 -15.64 11.00
C THR A 9 13.11 -15.57 10.09
N ASP A 10 13.71 -16.72 9.75
CA ASP A 10 14.81 -16.81 8.77
C ASP A 10 14.41 -16.24 7.40
N GLY A 11 13.18 -16.53 6.95
CA GLY A 11 12.63 -16.01 5.71
C GLY A 11 12.45 -14.49 5.73
N LEU A 12 11.99 -13.93 6.84
CA LEU A 12 11.86 -12.48 7.02
C LEU A 12 13.22 -11.78 7.02
N GLU A 13 14.21 -12.35 7.72
CA GLU A 13 15.58 -11.83 7.73
C GLU A 13 16.19 -11.83 6.33
N ALA A 14 16.00 -12.91 5.56
CA ALA A 14 16.46 -12.97 4.18
C ALA A 14 15.79 -11.90 3.28
N LEU A 15 14.50 -11.62 3.47
CA LEU A 15 13.80 -10.55 2.76
C LEU A 15 14.32 -9.17 3.18
N GLU A 16 14.64 -8.97 4.47
CA GLU A 16 15.20 -7.72 4.97
C GLU A 16 16.60 -7.46 4.40
N GLN A 17 17.49 -8.45 4.48
CA GLN A 17 18.85 -8.38 3.92
C GLN A 17 18.84 -8.18 2.39
N GLY A 18 17.85 -8.72 1.70
CA GLY A 18 17.66 -8.55 0.27
C GLY A 18 16.98 -7.23 -0.14
N HIS A 19 16.60 -6.36 0.81
CA HIS A 19 15.80 -5.16 0.56
C HIS A 19 14.44 -5.45 -0.15
N LEU A 20 13.84 -6.60 0.15
CA LEU A 20 12.60 -7.11 -0.46
C LEU A 20 11.36 -6.92 0.43
N ILE A 21 11.50 -6.27 1.59
CA ILE A 21 10.38 -5.95 2.46
C ILE A 21 9.42 -4.98 1.74
N ARG A 22 8.13 -5.33 1.76
CA ARG A 22 7.06 -4.56 1.12
C ARG A 22 6.14 -3.97 2.18
N PRO A 23 6.50 -2.83 2.79
CA PRO A 23 5.63 -2.19 3.76
C PRO A 23 4.38 -1.68 3.05
N ARG A 24 3.22 -1.88 3.68
CA ARG A 24 1.98 -1.24 3.25
C ARG A 24 1.97 0.21 3.71
N ARG A 25 1.43 1.10 2.89
CA ARG A 25 1.15 2.49 3.26
C ARG A 25 -0.35 2.66 3.46
N ARG A 26 -0.74 3.49 4.43
CA ARG A 26 -2.12 3.95 4.52
C ARG A 26 -2.30 5.05 3.49
N VAL A 27 -3.19 4.81 2.54
CA VAL A 27 -3.51 5.76 1.48
C VAL A 27 -4.91 6.29 1.73
N GLU A 28 -5.03 7.61 1.83
CA GLU A 28 -6.32 8.30 1.78
C GLU A 28 -6.53 8.77 0.34
N PRO A 29 -7.44 8.16 -0.43
CA PRO A 29 -7.69 8.66 -1.77
C PRO A 29 -8.29 10.08 -1.70
N LEU A 30 -7.98 10.92 -2.68
CA LEU A 30 -8.57 12.24 -2.92
C LEU A 30 -9.27 12.24 -4.29
N GLU A 31 -9.82 13.37 -4.70
CA GLU A 31 -10.42 13.53 -6.03
C GLU A 31 -9.33 13.76 -7.09
N ASP A 32 -9.71 13.72 -8.38
CA ASP A 32 -8.86 14.08 -9.52
C ASP A 32 -7.52 13.33 -9.58
N GLY A 33 -7.52 12.03 -9.25
CA GLY A 33 -6.31 11.20 -9.30
C GLY A 33 -5.25 11.58 -8.26
N ARG A 34 -5.66 12.18 -7.13
CA ARG A 34 -4.76 12.52 -6.02
C ARG A 34 -4.94 11.56 -4.86
N SER A 35 -3.91 11.49 -4.02
CA SER A 35 -3.98 10.79 -2.74
C SER A 35 -3.23 11.53 -1.65
N ARG A 36 -3.59 11.26 -0.40
CA ARG A 36 -2.85 11.69 0.77
C ARG A 36 -2.17 10.48 1.41
N ILE A 37 -0.86 10.56 1.56
CA ILE A 37 -0.02 9.53 2.18
C ILE A 37 0.86 10.23 3.21
N ASP A 38 0.84 9.75 4.45
CA ASP A 38 1.60 10.33 5.57
C ASP A 38 1.41 11.85 5.72
N GLY A 39 0.17 12.32 5.53
CA GLY A 39 -0.21 13.73 5.63
C GLY A 39 0.15 14.59 4.40
N ARG A 40 0.80 14.02 3.38
CA ARG A 40 1.22 14.72 2.17
C ARG A 40 0.28 14.42 1.01
N GLU A 41 -0.15 15.47 0.31
CA GLU A 41 -0.91 15.34 -0.93
C GLU A 41 0.02 15.07 -2.12
N LEU A 42 -0.35 14.07 -2.92
CA LEU A 42 0.43 13.53 -4.03
C LEU A 42 -0.48 13.26 -5.24
N VAL A 43 0.11 13.21 -6.44
CA VAL A 43 -0.56 12.68 -7.64
C VAL A 43 -0.42 11.15 -7.64
N ASP A 44 -1.52 10.44 -7.82
CA ASP A 44 -1.59 8.98 -7.73
C ASP A 44 -1.47 8.33 -9.11
N PHE A 45 -0.27 7.81 -9.41
CA PHE A 45 0.02 6.97 -10.57
C PHE A 45 0.10 5.47 -10.20
N SER A 46 -0.34 5.10 -9.00
CA SER A 46 -0.21 3.75 -8.44
C SER A 46 -1.52 2.98 -8.37
N THR A 47 -2.65 3.67 -8.54
CA THR A 47 -3.98 3.07 -8.59
C THR A 47 -4.28 2.42 -9.94
N ASN A 48 -5.18 1.44 -9.92
CA ASN A 48 -5.79 0.86 -11.12
C ASN A 48 -7.09 1.58 -11.54
N ASP A 49 -7.39 2.75 -10.97
CA ASP A 49 -8.60 3.53 -11.29
C ASP A 49 -8.46 4.30 -12.62
N TYR A 50 -8.28 3.56 -13.71
CA TYR A 50 -7.97 4.13 -15.03
C TYR A 50 -9.07 5.03 -15.60
N LEU A 51 -10.32 4.81 -15.19
CA LEU A 51 -11.47 5.56 -15.67
C LEU A 51 -11.93 6.64 -14.69
N GLY A 52 -11.31 6.73 -13.51
CA GLY A 52 -11.71 7.69 -12.47
C GLY A 52 -13.06 7.38 -11.85
N PHE A 53 -13.48 6.11 -11.81
CA PHE A 53 -14.81 5.70 -11.39
C PHE A 53 -14.86 5.16 -9.96
N ALA A 54 -13.71 4.91 -9.33
CA ALA A 54 -13.68 4.34 -7.97
C ALA A 54 -14.39 5.20 -6.92
N ARG A 55 -14.67 6.48 -7.22
CA ARG A 55 -15.35 7.44 -6.33
C ARG A 55 -16.48 8.22 -7.00
N ASP A 56 -16.92 7.78 -8.18
CA ASP A 56 -18.02 8.43 -8.88
C ASP A 56 -19.33 8.19 -8.12
N SER A 57 -19.98 9.26 -7.67
CA SER A 57 -21.22 9.19 -6.87
C SER A 57 -22.39 8.53 -7.60
N ARG A 58 -22.32 8.40 -8.94
CA ARG A 58 -23.35 7.73 -9.75
C ARG A 58 -23.25 6.20 -9.69
N LEU A 59 -22.16 5.65 -9.17
CA LEU A 59 -21.90 4.21 -9.06
C LEU A 59 -22.05 3.68 -7.63
N ALA A 60 -22.48 4.51 -6.69
CA ALA A 60 -22.63 4.20 -5.26
C ALA A 60 -24.03 3.67 -4.90
#